data_AF-A0A5B7V5V1-F1
#
_entry.id   AF-A0A5B7V5V1-F1
#
_cell.length_a   1.000
_cell.length_b   1.000
_cell.length_c   1.000
_cell.angle_alpha   90.00
_cell.angle_beta   90.00
_cell.angle_gamma   90.00
#
_symmetry.space_group_name_H-M   'P 1'
#
loop_
_entity.id
_entity.type
_entity.pdbx_description
1 polymer ?
#
loop_
_entity_poly.entity_id
_entity_poly.type
_entity_poly.pdbx_seq_one_letter_code
_entity_poly.pdbx_strand_id
1 'polypeptide(L)'
;MTDRYAVIGADQIELHGGDVMLQELSVGDPLEIGKQTGPLAPGTWVIDRFEADDRSRARMRKLTRAEIEARRRAEAFGRIYE
;
A
#
# COMPACT_ATOMS: atom_id res chain seq x y z
N MET A 1 -12.45 1.58 -18.66
CA MET A 1 -11.69 0.59 -17.85
C MET A 1 -11.03 1.39 -16.74
N THR A 2 -11.57 1.27 -15.52
CA THR A 2 -11.34 2.20 -14.41
C THR A 2 -9.89 2.15 -13.93
N ASP A 3 -9.27 3.33 -13.84
CA ASP A 3 -7.91 3.55 -13.36
C ASP A 3 -7.71 2.80 -12.02
N ARG A 4 -6.82 1.80 -11.97
CA ARG A 4 -6.56 0.93 -10.79
C ARG A 4 -5.79 1.64 -9.68
N TYR A 5 -5.91 2.95 -9.61
CA TYR A 5 -5.16 3.80 -8.72
C TYR A 5 -6.11 4.67 -7.91
N ALA A 6 -5.70 4.94 -6.68
CA ALA A 6 -6.41 5.83 -5.79
C ALA A 6 -5.38 6.73 -5.11
N VAL A 7 -5.70 8.01 -4.98
CA VAL A 7 -4.87 8.93 -4.18
C VAL A 7 -5.50 9.01 -2.80
N ILE A 8 -4.67 8.80 -1.78
CA ILE A 8 -5.10 8.91 -0.38
C ILE A 8 -4.27 9.93 0.38
N GLY A 9 -4.89 10.58 1.36
CA GLY A 9 -4.22 11.41 2.35
C GLY A 9 -3.80 10.60 3.57
N ALA A 10 -2.79 11.08 4.28
CA ALA A 10 -2.32 10.49 5.53
C ALA A 10 -3.43 10.43 6.61
N ASP A 11 -4.35 11.39 6.60
CA ASP A 11 -5.52 11.47 7.49
C ASP A 11 -6.55 10.36 7.23
N GLN A 12 -6.48 9.70 6.08
CA GLN A 12 -7.44 8.66 5.70
C GLN A 12 -7.02 7.27 6.19
N ILE A 13 -5.76 7.07 6.60
CA ILE A 13 -5.29 5.77 7.08
C ILE A 13 -5.24 5.78 8.60
N GLU A 14 -5.99 4.86 9.20
CA GLU A 14 -5.87 4.51 10.62
C GLU A 14 -5.30 3.09 10.71
N LEU A 15 -4.08 2.96 11.22
CA LEU A 15 -3.41 1.68 11.36
C LEU A 15 -3.71 1.04 12.72
N HIS A 16 -4.04 -0.25 12.69
CA HIS A 16 -4.32 -1.01 13.90
C HIS A 16 -3.00 -1.38 14.58
N GLY A 17 -2.52 -0.53 15.50
CA GLY A 17 -1.25 -0.74 16.20
C GLY A 17 -0.52 0.52 16.67
N GLY A 18 -0.95 1.72 16.24
CA GLY A 18 -0.36 3.00 16.65
C GLY A 18 0.34 3.71 15.50
N ASP A 19 0.00 5.00 15.38
CA ASP A 19 0.64 6.15 14.71
C ASP A 19 1.62 5.98 13.53
N VAL A 20 1.60 4.90 12.76
CA VAL A 20 2.39 4.87 11.53
C VAL A 20 1.76 5.82 10.50
N MET A 21 2.43 6.94 10.26
CA MET A 21 1.98 7.93 9.27
C MET A 21 2.34 7.44 7.86
N LEU A 22 1.52 7.79 6.86
CA LEU A 22 1.83 7.52 5.45
C LEU A 22 3.24 8.01 5.04
N GLN A 23 3.78 8.99 5.74
CA GLN A 23 5.12 9.57 5.54
C GLN A 23 6.26 8.63 5.96
N GLU A 24 6.00 7.65 6.82
CA GLU A 24 6.98 6.66 7.27
C GLU A 24 7.07 5.46 6.32
N LEU A 25 6.11 5.35 5.41
CA LEU A 25 6.06 4.30 4.41
C LEU A 25 6.85 4.72 3.18
N SER A 26 7.49 3.75 2.53
CA SER A 26 8.24 3.92 1.30
C SER A 26 7.42 3.51 0.09
N VAL A 27 7.81 4.04 -1.08
CA VAL A 27 7.30 3.56 -2.37
C VAL A 27 7.58 2.05 -2.47
N GLY A 28 6.55 1.29 -2.83
CA GLY A 28 6.60 -0.16 -2.91
C GLY A 28 6.16 -0.92 -1.65
N ASP A 29 5.96 -0.22 -0.53
CA ASP A 29 5.48 -0.83 0.70
C ASP A 29 4.05 -1.35 0.53
N PRO A 30 3.78 -2.62 0.89
CA PRO A 30 2.45 -3.17 0.85
C PRO A 30 1.64 -2.77 2.09
N LEU A 31 0.40 -2.37 1.87
CA LEU A 31 -0.59 -2.11 2.90
C LEU A 31 -1.77 -3.06 2.73
N GLU A 32 -2.12 -3.78 3.79
CA GLU A 32 -3.35 -4.58 3.84
C GLU A 32 -4.50 -3.76 4.42
N ILE A 33 -5.51 -3.52 3.60
CA ILE A 33 -6.69 -2.75 3.95
C ILE A 33 -7.84 -3.73 4.21
N GLY A 34 -8.21 -3.92 5.48
CA GLY A 34 -9.26 -4.87 5.88
C GLY A 34 -10.70 -4.34 5.78
N LYS A 35 -10.88 -3.02 5.84
CA LYS A 35 -12.17 -2.31 5.74
C LYS A 35 -12.12 -1.24 4.65
N GLN A 36 -13.26 -0.85 4.09
CA GLN A 36 -13.27 0.22 3.11
C GLN A 36 -12.82 1.55 3.75
N THR A 37 -11.86 2.21 3.11
CA THR A 37 -11.27 3.46 3.59
C THR A 37 -11.21 4.45 2.44
N GLY A 38 -12.11 5.45 2.44
CA GLY A 38 -12.24 6.40 1.34
C GLY A 38 -12.44 5.70 -0.02
N PRO A 39 -11.58 5.97 -1.03
CA PRO A 39 -11.65 5.32 -2.34
C PRO A 39 -11.05 3.89 -2.37
N LEU A 40 -10.43 3.42 -1.27
CA LEU A 40 -9.78 2.12 -1.22
C LEU A 40 -10.76 1.03 -0.77
N ALA A 41 -11.05 0.10 -1.68
CA ALA A 41 -11.72 -1.15 -1.34
C ALA A 41 -10.76 -2.10 -0.61
N PRO A 42 -11.27 -3.00 0.25
CA PRO A 42 -10.45 -3.98 0.97
C PRO A 42 -9.51 -4.79 0.06
N GLY A 43 -8.31 -5.09 0.54
CA GLY A 43 -7.27 -5.86 -0.13
C GLY A 43 -5.85 -5.29 0.06
N THR A 44 -4.89 -5.83 -0.68
CA THR A 44 -3.49 -5.38 -0.62
C THR A 44 -3.24 -4.26 -1.62
N TRP A 45 -2.71 -3.15 -1.14
CA TRP A 45 -2.33 -1.97 -1.92
C TRP A 45 -0.84 -1.72 -1.79
N VAL A 46 -0.25 -1.01 -2.74
CA VAL A 46 1.13 -0.53 -2.66
C VAL A 46 1.19 0.95 -2.94
N ILE A 47 2.12 1.64 -2.29
CA ILE A 47 2.46 3.02 -2.63
C ILE A 47 3.20 3.00 -3.97
N ASP A 48 2.58 3.58 -4.99
CA ASP A 48 3.15 3.71 -6.34
C ASP A 48 4.07 4.95 -6.41
N ARG A 49 3.62 6.06 -5.82
CA ARG A 49 4.37 7.31 -5.69
C ARG A 49 3.75 8.24 -4.66
N PHE A 50 4.54 9.18 -4.15
CA PHE A 50 4.05 10.35 -3.44
C PHE A 50 3.74 11.49 -4.43
N GLU A 51 2.76 12.32 -4.11
CA GLU A 51 2.49 13.53 -4.89
C GLU A 51 3.62 14.55 -4.65
N ALA A 52 4.07 15.21 -5.73
CA ALA A 52 5.28 16.04 -5.70
C ALA A 52 5.11 17.27 -4.80
N ASP A 53 3.92 17.87 -4.82
CA ASP A 53 3.57 19.08 -4.06
C ASP A 53 3.15 18.80 -2.62
N ASP A 54 2.72 17.57 -2.31
CA ASP A 54 2.21 17.19 -1.01
C ASP A 54 2.54 15.74 -0.66
N ARG A 55 3.58 15.56 0.17
CA ARG A 55 4.01 14.24 0.65
C ARG A 55 3.06 13.61 1.65
N SER A 56 2.05 14.33 2.13
CA SER A 56 0.96 13.73 2.91
C SER A 56 -0.02 12.94 2.02
N ARG A 57 0.15 13.00 0.68
CA ARG A 57 -0.68 12.28 -0.27
C ARG A 57 0.15 11.28 -1.08
N ALA A 58 -0.40 10.07 -1.21
CA ALA A 58 0.21 9.01 -2.01
C ALA A 58 -0.78 8.47 -3.04
N ARG A 59 -0.28 8.20 -4.25
CA ARG A 59 -0.97 7.37 -5.23
C ARG A 59 -0.70 5.92 -4.87
N MET A 60 -1.78 5.18 -4.63
CA MET A 60 -1.76 3.77 -4.34
C MET A 60 -2.30 2.97 -5.51
N ARG A 61 -1.78 1.75 -5.67
CA ARG A 61 -2.27 0.77 -6.63
C ARG A 61 -2.68 -0.51 -5.92
N LYS A 62 -3.82 -1.06 -6.29
CA LYS A 62 -4.25 -2.38 -5.77
C LYS A 62 -3.41 -3.48 -6.42
N LEU A 63 -2.82 -4.34 -5.60
CA LEU A 63 -2.14 -5.53 -6.09
C LEU A 63 -3.14 -6.58 -6.58
N THR A 64 -2.76 -7.26 -7.65
CA THR A 64 -3.45 -8.46 -8.10
C THR A 64 -3.02 -9.67 -7.27
N ARG A 65 -3.82 -10.74 -7.29
CA ARG A 65 -3.49 -12.00 -6.62
C ARG A 65 -2.11 -12.54 -7.06
N ALA A 66 -1.82 -12.50 -8.35
CA ALA A 66 -0.53 -12.97 -8.88
C ALA A 66 0.67 -12.17 -8.33
N GLU A 67 0.53 -10.85 -8.17
CA GLU A 67 1.56 -10.00 -7.58
C GLU A 67 1.76 -10.27 -6.08
N ILE A 68 0.67 -10.53 -5.35
CA ILE A 68 0.72 -10.92 -3.94
C ILE A 68 1.45 -12.27 -3.79
N GLU A 69 1.10 -13.25 -4.62
CA GLU A 69 1.74 -14.58 -4.62
C GLU A 69 3.22 -14.51 -5.04
N ALA A 70 3.58 -13.62 -5.97
CA ALA A 70 4.97 -13.38 -6.35
C ALA A 70 5.78 -12.75 -5.20
N ARG A 71 5.23 -11.74 -4.51
CA ARG A 71 5.89 -11.10 -3.36
C ARG A 71 6.10 -12.06 -2.20
N ARG A 72 5.05 -12.80 -1.79
CA ARG A 72 5.15 -13.79 -0.71
C ARG A 72 6.21 -14.86 -1.00
N ARG A 73 6.33 -15.27 -2.27
CA ARG A 73 7.39 -16.19 -2.70
C ARG A 73 8.77 -15.56 -2.61
N ALA A 74 8.94 -14.31 -3.02
CA ALA A 74 10.22 -13.59 -2.91
C ALA A 74 10.65 -13.40 -1.45
N GLU A 75 9.73 -13.04 -0.55
CA GLU A 75 9.99 -12.90 0.89
C GLU A 75 10.35 -14.25 1.54
N ALA A 76 9.64 -15.32 1.18
CA ALA A 76 9.96 -16.67 1.63
C ALA A 76 11.34 -17.13 1.13
N PHE A 77 11.70 -16.77 -0.10
CA PHE A 77 13.01 -17.09 -0.66
C PHE A 77 14.14 -16.29 0.00
N GLY A 78 13.92 -15.00 0.30
CA GLY A 78 14.89 -14.17 1.01
C GLY A 78 15.25 -14.71 2.39
N ARG A 79 14.26 -15.23 3.15
CA ARG A 79 14.49 -15.85 4.47
C ARG A 79 15.23 -17.19 4.44
N ILE A 80 15.29 -17.88 3.30
CA ILE A 80 15.97 -19.18 3.19
C ILE A 80 17.47 -19.00 2.93
N TYR A 81 17.89 -17.81 2.47
CA TYR A 81 19.29 -17.50 2.13
C TYR A 81 19.94 -16.50 3.10
N GLU A 82 19.35 -16.27 4.27
CA GLU A 82 19.92 -15.50 5.38
C GLU A 82 20.48 -16.41 6.47
#